data_AF-A0A0C9SE24-F1
#
_entry.id   AF-A0A0C9SE24-F1
#
_cell.length_a   1.000
_cell.length_b   1.000
_cell.length_c   1.000
_cell.angle_alpha   90.00
_cell.angle_beta   90.00
_cell.angle_gamma   90.00
#
_symmetry.space_group_name_H-M   'P 1'
#
loop_
_entity.id
_entity.type
_entity.pdbx_description
1 polymer ?
#
loop_
_entity_poly.entity_id
_entity_poly.type
_entity_poly.pdbx_seq_one_letter_code
_entity_poly.pdbx_strand_id
1 'polypeptide(L)'
;METKSVPVVVIALPVLAMHASAVFDAVGSTKTSNIGLKEFYSGPIPIWIYCVTGPNTDPCKYDIDILKYGEDTLFLRFSKEERGWSLNKVTARVSDEPDTFTVFYDALLLICICHNADVEIHIERLVVASESGKCALFEVLVRARGVSKNPNGKTRRLESRSYFYIDLRVKKYNAHTHSFNEDCLNAV
;
A
#
# COMPACT_ATOMS: atom_id res chain seq x y z
N MET A 1 -46.02 3.35 25.06
CA MET A 1 -45.07 3.07 23.97
C MET A 1 -44.00 4.13 24.04
N GLU A 2 -42.84 3.79 24.61
CA GLU A 2 -41.69 4.70 24.71
C GLU A 2 -40.87 4.62 23.41
N THR A 3 -40.80 5.72 22.68
CA THR A 3 -39.92 5.87 21.51
C THR A 3 -38.53 6.28 22.00
N LYS A 4 -37.57 5.35 21.96
CA LYS A 4 -36.15 5.65 22.18
C LYS A 4 -35.61 6.48 21.01
N SER A 5 -35.16 7.69 21.32
CA SER A 5 -34.44 8.57 20.39
C SER A 5 -32.98 8.14 20.26
N VAL A 6 -32.53 7.80 19.05
CA VAL A 6 -31.13 7.53 18.72
C VAL A 6 -30.43 8.87 18.46
N PRO A 7 -29.29 9.18 19.10
CA PRO A 7 -28.55 10.39 18.78
C PRO A 7 -27.85 10.24 17.42
N VAL A 8 -28.22 11.10 16.46
CA VAL A 8 -27.52 11.26 15.19
C VAL A 8 -26.31 12.16 15.44
N VAL A 9 -25.11 11.60 15.35
CA VAL A 9 -23.86 12.37 15.40
C VAL A 9 -23.59 12.91 14.00
N VAL A 10 -23.85 14.19 13.80
CA VAL A 10 -23.50 14.92 12.56
C VAL A 10 -22.03 15.35 12.68
N ILE A 11 -21.13 14.66 11.97
CA ILE A 11 -19.74 15.09 11.82
C ILE A 11 -19.71 16.16 10.73
N ALA A 12 -19.66 17.43 11.13
CA ALA A 12 -19.39 18.53 10.21
C ALA A 12 -17.91 18.49 9.83
N LEU A 13 -17.60 18.14 8.59
CA LEU A 13 -16.28 18.34 7.98
C LEU A 13 -16.11 19.84 7.65
N PRO A 14 -15.19 20.57 8.28
CA PRO A 14 -14.87 21.92 7.84
C PRO A 14 -14.02 21.83 6.57
N VAL A 15 -14.66 22.04 5.41
CA VAL A 15 -13.94 22.34 4.17
C VAL A 15 -13.52 23.81 4.24
N LEU A 16 -12.33 24.05 4.81
CA LEU A 16 -11.68 25.36 4.73
C LEU A 16 -11.06 25.50 3.33
N ALA A 17 -11.84 26.07 2.41
CA ALA A 17 -11.31 26.68 1.21
C ALA A 17 -10.58 27.98 1.60
N MET A 18 -9.26 27.92 1.75
CA MET A 18 -8.41 29.12 1.82
C MET A 18 -7.65 29.26 0.50
N HIS A 19 -8.14 30.17 -0.33
CA HIS A 19 -7.33 30.84 -1.34
C HIS A 19 -6.51 31.94 -0.62
N ALA A 20 -5.19 31.83 -0.64
CA ALA A 20 -4.30 32.98 -0.45
C ALA A 20 -2.96 32.71 -1.15
N SER A 21 -2.64 33.56 -2.14
CA SER A 21 -1.34 33.63 -2.78
C SER A 21 -0.35 34.44 -1.91
N ALA A 22 0.94 34.06 -1.96
CA ALA A 22 2.12 34.74 -1.40
C ALA A 22 2.17 34.73 0.15
N VAL A 23 3.27 34.42 0.83
CA VAL A 23 4.68 34.76 0.63
C VAL A 23 5.55 33.60 1.10
N PHE A 24 6.63 33.30 0.37
CA PHE A 24 7.73 32.47 0.84
C PHE A 24 8.41 33.21 2.01
N ASP A 25 8.05 32.86 3.24
CA ASP A 25 8.91 33.12 4.39
C ASP A 25 9.38 31.78 4.95
N ALA A 26 10.70 31.60 4.88
CA ALA A 26 11.43 30.49 5.43
C ALA A 26 11.30 30.50 6.96
N VAL A 27 10.25 29.88 7.47
CA VAL A 27 10.17 29.46 8.88
C VAL A 27 10.87 28.11 8.96
N GLY A 28 11.93 28.08 9.77
CA GLY A 28 12.93 27.02 9.83
C GLY A 28 12.34 25.63 9.65
N SER A 29 12.66 25.02 8.50
CA SER A 29 12.54 23.58 8.31
C SER A 29 13.48 22.94 9.32
N THR A 30 12.93 22.54 10.46
CA THR A 30 13.39 21.32 11.11
C THR A 30 13.38 20.27 10.00
N LYS A 31 14.57 19.89 9.54
CA LYS A 31 14.76 18.66 8.79
C LYS A 31 14.28 17.53 9.70
N THR A 32 12.98 17.27 9.71
CA THR A 32 12.49 15.95 10.06
C THR A 32 13.15 15.04 9.03
N SER A 33 14.03 14.17 9.50
CA SER A 33 14.66 13.16 8.67
C SER A 33 13.56 12.20 8.24
N ASN A 34 12.83 12.57 7.18
CA ASN A 34 11.79 11.72 6.62
C ASN A 34 12.48 10.46 6.14
N ILE A 35 12.10 9.34 6.73
CA ILE A 35 12.63 8.02 6.41
C ILE A 35 12.26 7.71 4.95
N GLY A 36 13.28 7.48 4.14
CA GLY A 36 13.10 7.17 2.72
C GLY A 36 12.64 5.73 2.50
N LEU A 37 12.19 5.43 1.28
CA LEU A 37 11.63 4.13 0.91
C LEU A 37 12.57 2.95 1.23
N LYS A 38 13.86 3.08 0.88
CA LYS A 38 14.88 2.04 1.13
C LYS A 38 15.09 1.77 2.62
N GLU A 39 14.93 2.78 3.46
CA GLU A 39 15.07 2.68 4.91
C GLU A 39 13.79 2.10 5.53
N PHE A 40 12.61 2.50 5.03
CA PHE A 40 11.35 1.88 5.40
C PHE A 40 11.31 0.40 5.03
N TYR A 41 11.88 -0.05 3.92
CA TYR A 41 11.96 -1.50 3.62
C TYR A 41 13.20 -2.20 4.20
N SER A 42 13.89 -1.59 5.17
CA SER A 42 15.02 -2.21 5.87
C SER A 42 14.62 -3.01 7.11
N GLY A 43 15.41 -4.05 7.39
CA GLY A 43 15.27 -4.89 8.58
C GLY A 43 14.30 -6.07 8.41
N PRO A 44 14.21 -6.95 9.41
CA PRO A 44 13.46 -8.20 9.33
C PRO A 44 11.99 -8.07 9.78
N ILE A 45 11.53 -6.85 10.08
CA ILE A 45 10.20 -6.65 10.68
C ILE A 45 9.13 -6.78 9.57
N PRO A 46 8.10 -7.64 9.75
CA PRO A 46 6.99 -7.73 8.81
C PRO A 46 6.29 -6.40 8.62
N ILE A 47 5.85 -6.13 7.39
CA ILE A 47 5.11 -4.91 7.04
C ILE A 47 3.66 -5.29 6.75
N TRP A 48 2.74 -4.88 7.61
CA TRP A 48 1.31 -5.07 7.45
C TRP A 48 0.72 -3.93 6.62
N ILE A 49 -0.13 -4.27 5.64
CA ILE A 49 -0.69 -3.32 4.69
C ILE A 49 -2.21 -3.26 4.89
N TYR A 50 -2.68 -2.06 5.22
CA TYR A 50 -4.08 -1.74 5.46
C TYR A 50 -4.59 -0.86 4.32
N CYS A 51 -5.64 -1.34 3.65
CA CYS A 51 -6.25 -0.65 2.53
C CYS A 51 -7.01 0.58 3.05
N VAL A 52 -6.54 1.82 2.83
CA VAL A 52 -7.05 3.03 3.52
C VAL A 52 -8.49 3.41 3.10
N THR A 53 -8.94 2.97 1.93
CA THR A 53 -10.24 3.35 1.35
C THR A 53 -11.39 2.38 1.69
N GLY A 54 -11.34 1.63 2.79
CA GLY A 54 -12.38 0.69 3.21
C GLY A 54 -12.70 0.75 4.72
N PRO A 55 -13.54 -0.16 5.25
CA PRO A 55 -13.62 -0.37 6.70
C PRO A 55 -12.26 -0.92 7.19
N ASN A 56 -11.40 0.00 7.64
CA ASN A 56 -9.99 -0.22 8.00
C ASN A 56 -9.83 -0.99 9.32
N THR A 57 -10.36 -2.21 9.41
CA THR A 57 -10.24 -3.04 10.62
C THR A 57 -9.25 -4.17 10.48
N ASP A 58 -9.04 -4.70 9.28
CA ASP A 58 -8.17 -5.85 9.03
C ASP A 58 -7.12 -5.55 7.94
N PRO A 59 -5.89 -6.07 8.07
CA PRO A 59 -4.91 -5.98 7.00
C PRO A 59 -5.38 -6.77 5.78
N CYS A 60 -5.25 -6.15 4.61
CA CYS A 60 -5.55 -6.79 3.33
C CYS A 60 -4.32 -7.50 2.75
N LYS A 61 -3.10 -7.09 3.15
CA LYS A 61 -1.84 -7.73 2.74
C LYS A 61 -0.80 -7.65 3.86
N TYR A 62 0.25 -8.46 3.79
CA TYR A 62 1.47 -8.25 4.58
C TYR A 62 2.72 -8.81 3.89
N ASP A 63 3.85 -8.13 4.10
CA ASP A 63 5.16 -8.43 3.52
C ASP A 63 6.08 -9.06 4.59
N ILE A 64 6.73 -10.17 4.26
CA ILE A 64 7.72 -10.86 5.08
C ILE A 64 8.97 -11.22 4.28
N ASP A 65 10.00 -11.72 4.96
CA ASP A 65 11.25 -12.18 4.34
C ASP A 65 11.86 -11.11 3.42
N ILE A 66 11.88 -9.87 3.92
CA ILE A 66 12.35 -8.70 3.18
C ILE A 66 13.87 -8.73 3.09
N LEU A 67 14.38 -8.92 1.88
CA LEU A 67 15.79 -9.09 1.56
C LEU A 67 16.22 -8.05 0.51
N LYS A 68 17.36 -7.40 0.74
CA LYS A 68 17.97 -6.52 -0.25
C LYS A 68 18.92 -7.31 -1.14
N TYR A 69 18.78 -7.17 -2.46
CA TYR A 69 19.64 -7.80 -3.46
C TYR A 69 20.06 -6.77 -4.51
N GLY A 70 21.23 -6.15 -4.32
CA GLY A 70 21.66 -5.02 -5.14
C GLY A 70 20.70 -3.84 -4.99
N GLU A 71 20.15 -3.36 -6.11
CA GLU A 71 19.15 -2.29 -6.14
C GLU A 71 17.71 -2.79 -5.96
N ASP A 72 17.50 -4.11 -5.98
CA ASP A 72 16.18 -4.72 -5.84
C ASP A 72 15.92 -5.11 -4.38
N THR A 73 14.66 -5.02 -3.96
CA THR A 73 14.15 -5.54 -2.68
C THR A 73 13.21 -6.70 -2.96
N LEU A 74 13.53 -7.86 -2.42
CA LEU A 74 12.78 -9.11 -2.58
C LEU A 74 12.01 -9.39 -1.30
N PHE A 75 10.75 -9.80 -1.40
CA PHE A 75 9.96 -10.21 -0.24
C PHE A 75 8.84 -11.17 -0.64
N LEU A 76 8.24 -11.81 0.34
CA LEU A 76 7.00 -12.56 0.19
C LEU A 76 5.83 -11.69 0.60
N ARG A 77 4.80 -11.62 -0.24
CA ARG A 77 3.57 -10.87 0.04
C ARG A 77 2.38 -11.80 0.10
N PHE A 78 1.75 -11.83 1.27
CA PHE A 78 0.46 -12.47 1.47
C PHE A 78 -0.65 -11.46 1.16
N SER A 79 -1.65 -11.85 0.38
CA SER A 79 -2.81 -11.01 0.07
C SER A 79 -4.10 -11.74 0.40
N LYS A 80 -5.03 -11.07 1.07
CA LYS A 80 -6.35 -11.60 1.41
C LYS A 80 -7.32 -11.24 0.29
N GLU A 81 -7.80 -12.25 -0.42
CA GLU A 81 -8.85 -12.16 -1.42
C GLU A 81 -10.14 -12.82 -0.89
N GLU A 82 -11.26 -12.67 -1.59
CA GLU A 82 -12.55 -13.24 -1.19
C GLU A 82 -12.49 -14.75 -0.90
N ARG A 83 -11.59 -15.46 -1.59
CA ARG A 83 -11.44 -16.93 -1.52
C ARG A 83 -10.40 -17.40 -0.51
N GLY A 84 -9.66 -16.49 0.13
CA GLY A 84 -8.61 -16.82 1.09
C GLY A 84 -7.32 -16.03 0.87
N TRP A 85 -6.25 -16.52 1.48
CA TRP A 85 -4.92 -15.92 1.36
C TRP A 85 -4.17 -16.50 0.17
N SER A 86 -3.59 -15.62 -0.65
CA SER A 86 -2.62 -15.96 -1.69
C SER A 86 -1.22 -15.52 -1.26
N LEU A 87 -0.18 -16.26 -1.68
CA LEU A 87 1.22 -15.94 -1.42
C LEU A 87 1.94 -15.70 -2.73
N ASN A 88 2.59 -14.54 -2.84
CA ASN A 88 3.38 -14.18 -4.01
C ASN A 88 4.82 -13.88 -3.62
N LYS A 89 5.76 -14.21 -4.50
CA LYS A 89 7.11 -13.64 -4.44
C LYS A 89 7.08 -12.30 -5.13
N VAL A 90 7.67 -11.30 -4.50
CA VAL A 90 7.65 -9.94 -4.98
C VAL A 90 9.07 -9.44 -5.18
N THR A 91 9.29 -8.83 -6.34
CA THR A 91 10.51 -8.09 -6.65
C THR A 91 10.15 -6.62 -6.77
N ALA A 92 10.63 -5.80 -5.85
CA ALA A 92 10.47 -4.35 -5.84
C ALA A 92 11.78 -3.68 -6.27
N ARG A 93 11.75 -3.01 -7.41
CA ARG A 93 12.87 -2.27 -7.97
C ARG A 93 12.68 -0.78 -7.74
N VAL A 94 13.71 -0.09 -7.27
CA VAL A 94 13.69 1.38 -7.19
C VAL A 94 13.57 1.96 -8.59
N SER A 95 12.59 2.84 -8.79
CA SER A 95 12.45 3.59 -10.05
C SER A 95 13.28 4.86 -10.03
N ASP A 96 13.39 5.51 -11.19
CA ASP A 96 14.02 6.83 -11.32
C ASP A 96 13.22 7.92 -10.56
N GLU A 97 11.93 7.68 -10.33
CA GLU A 97 11.11 8.54 -9.46
C GLU A 97 11.49 8.37 -7.98
N PRO A 98 11.65 9.47 -7.23
CA PRO A 98 12.08 9.42 -5.85
C PRO A 98 11.07 8.65 -4.98
N ASP A 99 11.61 7.89 -4.04
CA ASP A 99 10.83 7.11 -3.07
C ASP A 99 9.72 6.25 -3.70
N THR A 100 10.01 5.71 -4.89
CA THR A 100 9.08 4.89 -5.66
C THR A 100 9.68 3.53 -6.01
N PHE A 101 8.87 2.48 -5.83
CA PHE A 101 9.14 1.14 -6.34
C PHE A 101 8.30 0.85 -7.58
N THR A 102 8.92 0.17 -8.55
CA THR A 102 8.22 -0.68 -9.51
C THR A 102 8.22 -2.10 -8.97
N VAL A 103 7.03 -2.63 -8.73
CA VAL A 103 6.79 -3.90 -8.05
C VAL A 103 6.26 -4.93 -9.04
N PHE A 104 6.95 -6.08 -9.07
CA PHE A 104 6.66 -7.22 -9.93
C PHE A 104 6.25 -8.42 -9.08
N TYR A 105 5.15 -9.05 -9.46
CA TYR A 105 4.65 -10.26 -8.83
C TYR A 105 5.12 -11.49 -9.62
N ASP A 106 6.00 -12.27 -9.01
CA ASP A 106 6.34 -13.60 -9.49
C ASP A 106 5.31 -14.57 -8.89
N ALA A 107 4.53 -15.22 -9.75
CA ALA A 107 3.59 -16.23 -9.30
C ALA A 107 4.35 -17.40 -8.65
N LEU A 108 4.31 -17.48 -7.32
CA LEU A 108 4.66 -18.70 -6.61
C LEU A 108 3.39 -19.53 -6.44
N LEU A 109 3.46 -20.73 -6.98
CA LEU A 109 2.44 -21.77 -6.90
C LEU A 109 2.27 -22.18 -5.44
N LEU A 110 1.13 -21.94 -4.80
CA LEU A 110 0.58 -22.85 -3.77
C LEU A 110 -0.89 -22.54 -3.44
N ILE A 111 -1.71 -23.58 -3.68
CA ILE A 111 -3.13 -23.80 -3.37
C ILE A 111 -4.10 -23.03 -4.31
N CYS A 112 -4.77 -23.82 -5.17
CA CYS A 112 -5.71 -23.46 -6.24
C CYS A 112 -5.08 -23.02 -7.58
N ILE A 113 -4.88 -24.03 -8.43
CA ILE A 113 -4.62 -23.92 -9.86
C ILE A 113 -5.80 -23.20 -10.51
N CYS A 114 -5.64 -21.92 -10.81
CA CYS A 114 -6.36 -21.15 -11.83
C CYS A 114 -5.88 -19.71 -11.73
N HIS A 115 -4.93 -19.28 -12.56
CA HIS A 115 -5.10 -18.06 -13.37
C HIS A 115 -3.90 -17.83 -14.28
N ASN A 116 -4.22 -17.38 -15.50
CA ASN A 116 -3.27 -16.85 -16.45
C ASN A 116 -2.42 -15.79 -15.76
N ALA A 117 -1.11 -15.83 -15.97
CA ALA A 117 -0.19 -14.79 -15.55
C ALA A 117 -0.48 -13.50 -16.34
N ASP A 118 -1.55 -12.81 -16.00
CA ASP A 118 -1.69 -11.40 -16.31
C ASP A 118 -0.61 -10.69 -15.49
N VAL A 119 0.37 -10.10 -16.18
CA VAL A 119 1.50 -9.44 -15.54
C VAL A 119 1.00 -8.10 -15.01
N GLU A 120 0.47 -8.10 -13.79
CA GLU A 120 0.19 -6.88 -13.06
C GLU A 120 1.51 -6.26 -12.60
N ILE A 121 1.72 -4.98 -12.97
CA ILE A 121 2.84 -4.19 -12.48
C ILE A 121 2.27 -3.14 -11.56
N HIS A 122 2.84 -3.03 -10.36
CA HIS A 122 2.47 -2.03 -9.38
C HIS A 122 3.55 -0.95 -9.35
N ILE A 123 3.14 0.31 -9.31
CA ILE A 123 4.01 1.44 -8.98
C ILE A 123 3.61 1.89 -7.58
N GLU A 124 4.51 1.73 -6.62
CA GLU A 124 4.27 1.98 -5.20
C GLU A 124 5.17 3.12 -4.74
N ARG A 125 4.58 4.27 -4.43
CA ARG A 125 5.29 5.47 -4.01
C ARG A 125 5.06 5.73 -2.54
N LEU A 126 6.13 5.88 -1.78
CA LEU A 126 6.07 6.36 -0.40
C LEU A 126 5.71 7.86 -0.43
N VAL A 127 4.60 8.21 0.21
CA VAL A 127 4.13 9.60 0.37
C VAL A 127 4.79 10.23 1.58
N VAL A 128 4.71 9.52 2.71
CA VAL A 128 5.20 9.97 4.01
C VAL A 128 5.45 8.77 4.90
N ALA A 129 6.49 8.86 5.73
CA ALA A 129 6.77 7.89 6.78
C ALA A 129 6.88 8.63 8.12
N SER A 130 6.40 7.99 9.19
CA SER A 130 6.62 8.47 10.56
C SER A 130 8.12 8.58 10.84
N GLU A 131 8.52 9.50 11.72
CA GLU A 131 9.92 9.68 12.13
C GLU A 131 10.56 8.39 12.70
N SER A 132 9.73 7.53 13.30
CA SER A 132 10.17 6.25 13.86
C SER A 132 10.37 5.14 12.81
N GLY A 133 9.89 5.35 11.57
CA GLY A 133 9.94 4.38 10.48
C GLY A 133 8.99 3.21 10.66
N LYS A 134 8.08 3.30 11.63
CA LYS A 134 7.12 2.24 11.94
C LYS A 134 5.87 2.30 11.09
N CYS A 135 5.44 3.48 10.68
CA CYS A 135 4.25 3.71 9.86
C CYS A 135 4.63 4.48 8.59
N ALA A 136 3.92 4.21 7.49
CA ALA A 136 4.10 4.92 6.23
C ALA A 136 2.85 4.86 5.34
N LEU A 137 2.57 5.94 4.63
CA LEU A 137 1.50 6.04 3.65
C LEU A 137 2.07 5.83 2.24
N PHE A 138 1.40 5.01 1.45
CA PHE A 138 1.79 4.72 0.08
C PHE A 138 0.67 5.03 -0.90
N GLU A 139 1.06 5.62 -2.02
CA GLU A 139 0.27 5.68 -3.23
C GLU A 139 0.59 4.47 -4.09
N VAL A 140 -0.43 3.74 -4.54
CA VAL A 140 -0.27 2.55 -5.36
C VAL A 140 -1.07 2.68 -6.65
N LEU A 141 -0.35 2.64 -7.77
CA LEU A 141 -0.91 2.56 -9.11
C LEU A 141 -0.72 1.15 -9.65
N VAL A 142 -1.82 0.45 -9.92
CA VAL A 142 -1.80 -0.87 -10.55
C VAL A 142 -2.02 -0.73 -12.05
N ARG A 143 -1.14 -1.36 -12.84
CA ARG A 143 -1.25 -1.42 -14.29
C ARG A 143 -1.27 -2.88 -14.73
N ALA A 144 -2.41 -3.35 -15.24
CA ALA A 144 -2.47 -4.64 -15.91
C ALA A 144 -1.73 -4.58 -17.26
N ARG A 145 -0.66 -5.37 -17.43
CA ARG A 145 -0.06 -5.67 -18.74
C ARG A 145 -0.48 -7.07 -19.16
N GLY A 146 -1.50 -7.14 -20.01
CA GLY A 146 -2.08 -8.41 -20.44
C GLY A 146 -2.29 -8.51 -21.95
N VAL A 147 -1.75 -9.58 -22.51
CA VAL A 147 -2.20 -10.15 -23.78
C VAL A 147 -2.65 -11.57 -23.45
N SER A 148 -3.95 -11.79 -23.39
CA SER A 148 -4.53 -13.10 -23.12
C SER A 148 -4.50 -13.94 -24.41
N LYS A 149 -3.90 -15.13 -24.38
CA LYS A 149 -4.10 -16.11 -25.45
C LYS A 149 -5.29 -16.97 -25.08
N ASN A 150 -6.33 -16.95 -25.90
CA ASN A 150 -7.43 -17.88 -25.71
C ASN A 150 -7.00 -19.31 -26.07
N PRO A 151 -7.78 -20.35 -25.69
CA PRO A 151 -7.49 -21.75 -26.04
C PRO A 151 -7.37 -22.01 -27.54
N ASN A 152 -7.88 -21.10 -28.38
CA ASN A 152 -7.84 -21.18 -29.83
C ASN A 152 -6.65 -20.42 -30.45
N GLY A 153 -5.66 -20.03 -29.63
CA GLY A 153 -4.45 -19.33 -30.07
C GLY A 153 -4.65 -17.87 -30.49
N LYS A 154 -5.85 -17.29 -30.35
CA LYS A 154 -6.09 -15.86 -30.59
C LYS A 154 -5.63 -15.04 -29.42
N THR A 155 -4.75 -14.11 -29.75
CA THR A 155 -4.16 -13.08 -28.91
C THR A 155 -5.19 -11.96 -28.69
N ARG A 156 -5.80 -11.89 -27.51
CA ARG A 156 -6.66 -10.78 -27.08
C ARG A 156 -5.83 -9.79 -26.27
N ARG A 157 -5.67 -8.58 -26.77
CA ARG A 157 -5.14 -7.47 -25.98
C ARG A 157 -6.18 -7.16 -24.90
N LEU A 158 -5.83 -7.37 -23.64
CA LEU A 158 -6.69 -6.95 -22.54
C LEU A 158 -6.63 -5.42 -22.50
N GLU A 159 -7.80 -4.78 -22.42
CA GLU A 159 -7.86 -3.35 -22.14
C GLU A 159 -7.08 -3.09 -20.85
N SER A 160 -6.10 -2.19 -20.93
CA SER A 160 -5.28 -1.84 -19.78
C SER A 160 -6.18 -1.10 -18.78
N ARG A 161 -6.65 -1.82 -17.77
CA ARG A 161 -7.27 -1.20 -16.61
C ARG A 161 -6.13 -0.74 -15.70
N SER A 162 -6.13 0.56 -15.43
CA SER A 162 -5.29 1.14 -14.38
C SER A 162 -6.19 1.63 -13.28
N TYR A 163 -5.85 1.29 -12.04
CA TYR A 163 -6.55 1.81 -10.88
C TYR A 163 -5.54 2.25 -9.82
N PHE A 164 -5.96 3.20 -9.00
CA PHE A 164 -5.13 3.86 -8.00
C PHE A 164 -5.79 3.71 -6.63
N TYR A 165 -4.99 3.46 -5.62
CA TYR A 165 -5.43 3.44 -4.23
C TYR A 165 -4.31 3.88 -3.29
N ILE A 166 -4.69 4.18 -2.05
CA ILE A 166 -3.76 4.52 -0.97
C ILE A 166 -3.77 3.37 0.03
N ASP A 167 -2.59 2.94 0.46
CA ASP A 167 -2.44 1.97 1.55
C ASP A 167 -1.56 2.52 2.68
N LEU A 168 -1.84 2.05 3.91
CA LEU A 168 -1.08 2.36 5.11
C LEU A 168 -0.27 1.12 5.48
N ARG A 169 1.03 1.31 5.64
CA ARG A 169 2.00 0.24 5.91
C ARG A 169 2.61 0.38 7.28
N VAL A 170 2.69 -0.72 8.01
CA VAL A 170 3.18 -0.72 9.40
C VAL A 170 4.10 -1.88 9.70
N LYS A 171 5.28 -1.56 10.24
CA LYS A 171 6.26 -2.51 10.74
C LYS A 171 5.87 -3.07 12.10
N LYS A 172 5.45 -4.33 12.16
CA LYS A 172 5.13 -4.99 13.44
C LYS A 172 5.18 -6.52 13.34
N TYR A 173 5.48 -7.20 14.43
CA TYR A 173 5.44 -8.67 14.50
C TYR A 173 4.03 -9.27 14.73
N ASN A 174 3.05 -8.47 15.14
CA ASN A 174 1.69 -8.95 15.43
C ASN A 174 0.61 -7.95 14.95
N ALA A 175 -0.33 -8.43 14.13
CA ALA A 175 -1.42 -7.65 13.54
C ALA A 175 -2.63 -7.41 14.46
N HIS A 176 -2.83 -8.24 15.49
CA HIS A 176 -4.12 -8.33 16.20
C HIS A 176 -4.36 -7.25 17.27
N THR A 177 -3.56 -6.19 17.31
CA THR A 177 -3.77 -5.10 18.27
C THR A 177 -4.59 -4.00 17.63
N HIS A 178 -5.84 -3.86 18.09
CA HIS A 178 -6.78 -2.81 17.70
C HIS A 178 -6.29 -1.34 17.91
N SER A 179 -5.13 -1.11 18.54
CA SER A 179 -4.58 0.24 18.80
C SER A 179 -3.93 0.92 17.57
N PHE A 180 -3.97 0.27 16.41
CA PHE A 180 -3.27 0.70 15.20
C PHE A 180 -3.66 2.09 14.66
N ASN A 181 -4.96 2.44 14.72
CA ASN A 181 -5.44 3.70 14.17
C ASN A 181 -4.94 4.92 14.94
N GLU A 182 -4.71 4.80 16.25
CA GLU A 182 -4.26 5.93 17.07
C GLU A 182 -2.76 6.20 16.91
N ASP A 183 -1.96 5.13 16.75
CA ASP A 183 -0.50 5.23 16.68
C ASP A 183 0.01 5.73 15.32
N CYS A 184 -0.66 5.38 14.21
CA CYS A 184 -0.15 5.69 12.87
C CYS A 184 -0.86 6.85 12.15
N LEU A 185 -2.15 7.13 12.42
CA LEU A 185 -2.83 8.27 11.76
C LEU A 185 -2.38 9.63 12.30
N ASN A 186 -1.84 9.67 13.52
CA ASN A 186 -1.27 10.89 14.10
C ASN A 186 0.23 11.04 13.80
N ALA A 187 0.89 9.97 13.37
CA ALA A 187 2.33 9.92 13.16
C ALA A 187 2.74 10.07 11.69
N VAL A 188 1.77 10.10 10.77
CA VAL A 188 1.92 10.10 9.31
C VAL A 188 0.99 11.16 8.73
#